data_AF-A0A4Y3FU62-F1
#
_entry.id   AF-A0A4Y3FU62-F1
#
_cell.length_a   1.000
_cell.length_b   1.000
_cell.length_c   1.000
_cell.angle_alpha   90.00
_cell.angle_beta   90.00
_cell.angle_gamma   90.00
#
_symmetry.space_group_name_H-M   'P 1'
#
loop_
_entity.id
_entity.type
_entity.pdbx_description
1 polymer ?
#
loop_
_entity_poly.entity_id
_entity_poly.type
_entity_poly.pdbx_seq_one_letter_code
_entity_poly.pdbx_strand_id
1 'polypeptide(L)'
;MYPEFARVAKEEGYTDIATRLLAISGAEEHHEKRYKKLLKEVEEGTVFKKERKVYWVCRKCGYVHYGYEPPEECPSCDHPASYFQLKSEEY
;
A
#
# COMPACT_ATOMS: atom_id res chain seq x y z
N MET A 1 17.42 11.69 -6.93
CA MET A 1 16.77 12.86 -7.57
C MET A 1 16.42 13.92 -6.55
N TYR A 2 15.38 13.75 -5.72
CA TYR A 2 14.90 14.78 -4.79
C TYR A 2 15.95 15.35 -3.80
N PRO A 3 16.86 14.55 -3.22
CA PRO A 3 17.92 15.11 -2.35
C PRO A 3 18.82 16.11 -3.09
N GLU A 4 19.11 15.85 -4.36
CA GLU A 4 19.95 16.71 -5.18
C GLU A 4 19.21 18.01 -5.55
N PHE A 5 17.93 17.92 -5.92
CA PHE A 5 17.12 19.12 -6.16
C PHE A 5 16.94 19.95 -4.90
N ALA A 6 16.81 19.32 -3.73
CA ALA A 6 16.73 20.02 -2.46
C ALA A 6 18.04 20.77 -2.13
N ARG A 7 19.20 20.15 -2.44
CA ARG A 7 20.51 20.79 -2.29
C ARG A 7 20.61 22.05 -3.15
N VAL A 8 20.29 21.96 -4.44
CA VAL A 8 20.31 23.11 -5.38
C VAL A 8 19.33 24.19 -4.91
N ALA A 9 18.09 23.84 -4.57
CA ALA A 9 17.10 24.80 -4.08
C ALA A 9 17.59 25.55 -2.83
N LYS A 10 18.31 24.87 -1.93
CA LYS A 10 18.90 25.50 -0.74
C LYS A 10 20.04 26.46 -1.09
N GLU A 11 20.90 26.08 -2.04
CA GLU A 11 22.00 26.93 -2.53
C GLU A 11 21.51 28.21 -3.20
N GLU A 12 20.37 28.13 -3.89
CA GLU A 12 19.70 29.29 -4.52
C GLU A 12 18.84 30.12 -3.54
N GLY A 13 18.79 29.75 -2.25
CA GLY A 13 18.05 30.46 -1.20
C GLY A 13 16.58 30.06 -1.04
N TYR A 14 16.08 29.08 -1.81
CA TYR A 14 14.72 28.56 -1.73
C TYR A 14 14.56 27.49 -0.65
N THR A 15 14.75 27.88 0.61
CA THR A 15 14.75 26.96 1.77
C THR A 15 13.44 26.17 1.92
N ASP A 16 12.29 26.80 1.67
CA ASP A 16 10.98 26.12 1.76
C ASP A 16 10.82 25.04 0.68
N ILE A 17 11.34 25.30 -0.53
CA ILE A 17 11.33 24.34 -1.63
C ILE A 17 12.25 23.15 -1.31
N ALA A 18 13.45 23.42 -0.78
CA ALA A 18 14.37 22.36 -0.35
C ALA A 18 13.73 21.44 0.70
N THR A 19 13.07 22.03 1.70
CA THR A 19 12.35 21.29 2.75
C THR A 19 11.23 20.43 2.16
N ARG A 20 10.44 20.99 1.24
CA ARG A 20 9.37 20.25 0.54
C ARG A 20 9.92 19.06 -0.24
N LEU A 21 11.01 19.26 -0.98
CA LEU A 21 11.63 18.20 -1.81
C LEU A 21 12.17 17.05 -0.94
N LEU A 22 12.74 17.36 0.23
CA LEU A 22 13.15 16.32 1.19
C LEU A 22 11.95 15.55 1.76
N ALA A 23 10.85 16.23 2.07
CA ALA A 23 9.62 15.57 2.52
C ALA A 23 9.03 14.65 1.44
N ILE A 24 9.06 15.07 0.16
CA ILE A 24 8.68 14.23 -0.97
C ILE A 24 9.59 12.99 -1.04
N SER A 25 10.91 13.17 -0.91
CA SER A 25 11.86 12.05 -0.89
C SER A 25 11.49 10.98 0.14
N GLY A 26 11.06 11.39 1.35
CA GLY A 26 10.59 10.46 2.38
C GLY A 26 9.32 9.69 1.98
N ALA A 27 8.38 10.35 1.30
CA ALA A 27 7.19 9.68 0.76
C ALA A 27 7.55 8.64 -0.32
N GLU A 28 8.51 8.95 -1.19
CA GLU A 28 8.94 8.02 -2.23
C GLU A 28 9.67 6.80 -1.68
N GLU A 29 10.45 6.94 -0.61
CA GLU A 29 11.02 5.78 0.08
C GLU A 29 9.93 4.86 0.64
N HIS A 30 8.85 5.44 1.18
CA HIS A 30 7.70 4.66 1.62
C HIS A 30 6.99 3.97 0.44
N HIS A 31 6.83 4.65 -0.69
CA HIS A 31 6.28 4.05 -1.92
C HIS A 31 7.12 2.87 -2.39
N GLU A 32 8.45 3.02 -2.48
CA GLU A 32 9.34 1.94 -2.88
C GLU A 32 9.22 0.73 -1.94
N LYS A 33 9.26 0.95 -0.63
CA LYS A 33 9.09 -0.12 0.38
C LYS A 33 7.77 -0.84 0.21
N ARG A 34 6.67 -0.12 -0.01
CA ARG A 34 5.35 -0.71 -0.24
C ARG A 34 5.33 -1.52 -1.53
N TYR A 35 5.86 -0.99 -2.64
CA TYR A 35 5.85 -1.70 -3.91
C TYR A 35 6.73 -2.95 -3.90
N LYS A 36 7.89 -2.93 -3.24
CA LYS A 36 8.71 -4.14 -3.07
C LYS A 36 7.97 -5.24 -2.30
N LYS A 37 7.21 -4.88 -1.25
CA LYS A 37 6.38 -5.85 -0.51
C LYS A 37 5.28 -6.43 -1.38
N LEU A 38 4.55 -5.58 -2.12
CA LEU A 38 3.48 -6.04 -3.02
C LEU A 38 4.02 -6.90 -4.17
N LEU A 39 5.16 -6.52 -4.76
CA LEU A 39 5.82 -7.30 -5.81
C LEU A 39 6.16 -8.70 -5.31
N LYS A 40 6.76 -8.79 -4.12
CA LYS A 40 7.06 -10.08 -3.49
C LYS A 40 5.79 -10.94 -3.34
N GLU A 41 4.68 -10.38 -2.85
CA GLU A 41 3.42 -11.13 -2.72
C GLU A 41 2.85 -11.58 -4.07
N VAL A 42 3.03 -10.79 -5.13
CA VAL A 42 2.63 -11.15 -6.50
C VAL A 42 3.49 -12.29 -7.03
N GLU A 43 4.82 -12.19 -6.90
CA GLU A 43 5.77 -13.22 -7.36
C GLU A 43 5.59 -14.55 -6.60
N GLU A 44 5.26 -14.50 -5.32
CA GLU A 44 5.02 -15.67 -4.48
C GLU A 44 3.58 -16.21 -4.60
N GLY A 45 2.66 -15.51 -5.28
CA GLY A 45 1.25 -15.89 -5.36
C GLY A 45 0.51 -15.79 -4.02
N THR A 46 0.96 -14.94 -3.10
CA THR A 46 0.43 -14.78 -1.73
C THR A 46 -0.39 -13.50 -1.53
N VAL A 47 -0.75 -12.79 -2.60
CA VAL A 47 -1.62 -11.59 -2.54
C VAL A 47 -2.91 -11.86 -1.78
N PHE A 48 -3.58 -12.98 -2.09
CA PHE A 48 -4.85 -13.39 -1.49
C PHE A 48 -4.73 -14.60 -0.55
N LYS A 49 -3.51 -14.90 -0.08
CA LYS A 49 -3.25 -16.05 0.80
C LYS A 49 -2.27 -15.69 1.90
N LYS A 50 -2.62 -15.95 3.16
CA LYS A 50 -1.76 -15.71 4.32
C LYS A 50 -1.53 -16.99 5.12
N GLU A 51 -0.41 -17.06 5.83
CA GLU A 51 -0.05 -18.21 6.67
C GLU A 51 -0.91 -18.34 7.94
N ARG A 52 -1.55 -17.25 8.34
CA ARG A 52 -2.50 -17.20 9.45
C ARG A 52 -3.85 -16.69 8.96
N LYS A 53 -4.93 -17.08 9.64
CA LYS A 53 -6.25 -16.50 9.39
C LYS A 53 -6.21 -15.00 9.69
N VAL A 54 -6.70 -14.22 8.76
CA VAL A 54 -6.79 -12.75 8.84
C VAL A 54 -8.20 -12.32 8.49
N TYR A 55 -8.52 -11.07 8.80
CA TYR A 55 -9.74 -10.44 8.31
C TYR A 55 -9.49 -9.84 6.94
N TRP A 56 -10.24 -10.31 5.94
CA TRP A 56 -10.31 -9.77 4.60
C TRP A 56 -11.54 -8.87 4.50
N VAL A 57 -11.40 -7.69 3.90
CA VAL A 57 -12.50 -6.76 3.67
C VAL A 57 -12.68 -6.57 2.18
N CYS A 58 -13.90 -6.76 1.70
CA CYS A 58 -14.27 -6.43 0.34
C CYS A 58 -14.28 -4.90 0.18
N ARG A 59 -13.40 -4.38 -0.67
CA ARG A 59 -13.32 -2.94 -1.01
C ARG A 59 -14.54 -2.42 -1.75
N LYS A 60 -15.41 -3.30 -2.28
CA LYS A 60 -16.62 -2.92 -3.00
C LYS A 60 -17.76 -2.57 -2.06
N CYS A 61 -18.04 -3.42 -1.06
CA CYS A 61 -19.23 -3.31 -0.21
C CYS A 61 -18.95 -3.33 1.30
N GLY A 62 -17.71 -3.60 1.73
CA GLY A 62 -17.34 -3.67 3.14
C GLY A 62 -17.55 -5.03 3.83
N TYR A 63 -18.04 -6.06 3.11
CA TYR A 63 -18.16 -7.41 3.67
C TYR A 63 -16.82 -7.90 4.24
N VAL A 64 -16.85 -8.49 5.45
CA VAL A 64 -15.69 -8.99 6.17
C VAL A 64 -15.69 -10.51 6.20
N HIS A 65 -14.57 -11.11 5.81
CA HIS A 65 -14.34 -12.56 5.86
C HIS A 65 -13.15 -12.89 6.77
N TYR A 66 -13.27 -13.91 7.62
CA TYR A 66 -12.16 -14.40 8.44
C TYR A 66 -11.64 -15.75 7.92
N GLY A 67 -10.42 -15.76 7.38
CA GLY A 67 -9.87 -16.94 6.70
C GLY A 67 -8.42 -16.78 6.28
N TYR A 68 -7.82 -17.86 5.77
CA TYR A 68 -6.48 -17.83 5.18
C TYR A 68 -6.47 -17.13 3.81
N GLU A 69 -7.60 -17.18 3.10
CA GLU A 69 -7.87 -16.62 1.77
C GLU A 69 -9.27 -15.97 1.79
N PRO A 70 -9.56 -14.94 0.97
CA PRO A 70 -10.93 -14.45 0.78
C PRO A 70 -11.75 -15.46 -0.06
N PRO A 71 -13.09 -15.38 -0.05
CA PRO A 71 -13.90 -16.20 -0.96
C PRO A 71 -13.65 -15.80 -2.42
N GLU A 72 -13.79 -16.76 -3.35
CA GLU A 72 -13.66 -16.52 -4.80
C GLU A 72 -14.64 -15.43 -5.29
N GLU A 73 -15.83 -15.40 -4.71
CA GLU A 73 -16.90 -14.44 -4.95
C GLU A 73 -17.40 -13.88 -3.61
N CYS A 74 -17.58 -12.56 -3.53
CA CYS A 74 -18.09 -11.92 -2.32
C CYS A 74 -19.56 -12.30 -2.09
N PRO A 75 -19.93 -12.93 -0.96
CA PRO A 75 -21.30 -13.39 -0.72
C PRO A 75 -22.32 -12.26 -0.48
N SER A 76 -21.86 -11.00 -0.48
CA SER A 76 -22.70 -9.83 -0.28
C SER A 76 -22.95 -9.03 -1.57
N CYS A 77 -22.04 -9.07 -2.53
CA CYS A 77 -22.11 -8.19 -3.71
C CYS A 77 -21.63 -8.84 -5.01
N ASP A 78 -21.34 -10.14 -4.99
CA ASP A 78 -21.02 -10.96 -6.16
C ASP A 78 -19.75 -10.51 -6.93
N HIS A 79 -18.93 -9.65 -6.33
CA HIS A 79 -17.66 -9.23 -6.92
C HIS A 79 -16.55 -10.23 -6.59
N PRO A 80 -15.59 -10.42 -7.53
CA PRO A 80 -14.54 -11.42 -7.37
C PRO A 80 -13.57 -11.12 -6.21
N ALA A 81 -12.82 -12.15 -5.80
CA ALA A 81 -11.77 -12.10 -4.78
C ALA A 81 -10.80 -10.91 -4.93
N SER A 82 -10.58 -10.43 -6.16
CA SER A 82 -9.71 -9.27 -6.46
C SER A 82 -10.16 -7.95 -5.81
N TYR A 83 -11.39 -7.88 -5.30
CA TYR A 83 -11.88 -6.75 -4.51
C TYR A 83 -11.53 -6.85 -3.02
N PHE A 84 -11.03 -7.98 -2.52
CA PHE A 84 -10.65 -8.10 -1.11
C PHE A 84 -9.28 -7.49 -0.83
N GLN A 85 -9.11 -7.00 0.40
CA GLN A 85 -7.82 -6.56 0.96
C GLN A 85 -7.76 -6.95 2.44
N LEU A 86 -6.58 -6.86 3.06
CA LEU A 86 -6.48 -7.02 4.52
C LEU A 86 -7.23 -5.89 5.24
N LYS A 87 -7.96 -6.24 6.31
CA LYS A 87 -8.60 -5.27 7.20
C LYS A 87 -7.53 -4.40 7.86
N SER A 88 -7.67 -3.09 7.74
CA SER A 88 -6.80 -2.11 8.37
C SER A 88 -7.69 -1.13 9.15
N GLU A 89 -7.97 -1.45 10.41
CA GLU A 89 -8.84 -0.67 11.30
C GLU A 89 -8.20 -0.51 12.69
N GLU A 90 -6.93 -0.11 12.72
CA GLU A 90 -6.28 0.35 13.95
C GLU A 90 -6.37 1.89 13.98
N TYR A 91 -7.22 2.43 14.86
CA TYR A 91 -7.50 3.87 15.02
C TYR A 91 -7.36 4.31 16.47
#